data_AF-A0A818TA46-F1
#
_entry.id   AF-A0A818TA46-F1
#
_cell.length_a   1.000
_cell.length_b   1.000
_cell.length_c   1.000
_cell.angle_alpha   90.00
_cell.angle_beta   90.00
_cell.angle_gamma   90.00
#
_symmetry.space_group_name_H-M   'P 1'
#
loop_
_entity.id
_entity.type
_entity.pdbx_description
1 polymer ?
#
loop_
_entity_poly.entity_id
_entity_poly.type
_entity_poly.pdbx_seq_one_letter_code
_entity_poly.pdbx_strand_id
1 'polypeptide(L)'
;MVSHCPEIYSGSYQFCFDTVNGTQQIGYIRPIWLDKPAEILPSNDEWITCIRLPIKQDKRGDRLQRNFDDIQPILLLFLNRLRQIEIIRENDNHHILTCSTFTRIDVIKHFWLVMKLSEVKCDVESTTIAIAYPLNPMYECASRQVLSAQPLFAYLPLRSYGFRFILQADFEITAARQEILRDNR
;
A
#
# COMPACT_ATOMS: atom_id res chain seq x y z
N MET A 1 15.46 5.09 -3.25
CA MET A 1 14.75 5.50 -4.48
C MET A 1 14.83 4.36 -5.49
N VAL A 2 13.68 3.94 -6.06
CA VAL A 2 13.57 2.71 -6.88
C VAL A 2 13.70 2.95 -8.38
N SER A 3 13.47 4.17 -8.84
CA SER A 3 13.62 4.62 -10.24
C SER A 3 14.29 6.00 -10.27
N HIS A 4 14.93 6.32 -11.39
CA HIS A 4 15.47 7.66 -11.68
C HIS A 4 14.56 8.48 -12.59
N CYS A 5 13.69 7.80 -13.33
CA CYS A 5 12.83 8.34 -14.37
C CYS A 5 11.38 7.84 -14.24
N PRO A 6 10.69 8.14 -13.13
CA PRO A 6 9.28 7.76 -13.01
C PRO A 6 8.43 8.51 -14.05
N GLU A 7 7.54 7.78 -14.70
CA GLU A 7 6.63 8.28 -15.73
C GLU A 7 5.19 8.14 -15.22
N ILE A 8 4.37 9.15 -15.51
CA ILE A 8 2.97 9.22 -15.07
C ILE A 8 2.10 9.49 -16.30
N TYR A 9 1.08 8.66 -16.47
CA TYR A 9 0.06 8.77 -17.51
C TYR A 9 -1.31 8.80 -16.83
N SER A 10 -2.06 9.89 -16.94
CA SER A 10 -3.37 10.07 -16.30
C SER A 10 -4.30 10.86 -17.19
N GLY A 11 -5.25 10.19 -17.85
CA GLY A 11 -6.09 10.80 -18.86
C GLY A 11 -5.26 11.48 -19.97
N SER A 12 -5.39 12.80 -20.10
CA SER A 12 -4.64 13.61 -21.07
C SER A 12 -3.25 14.06 -20.58
N TYR A 13 -2.87 13.75 -19.34
CA TYR A 13 -1.59 14.16 -18.78
C TYR A 13 -0.55 13.06 -18.90
N GLN A 14 0.59 13.39 -19.52
CA GLN A 14 1.72 12.47 -19.69
C GLN A 14 3.02 13.20 -19.41
N PHE A 15 3.70 12.83 -18.34
CA PHE A 15 4.97 13.47 -17.97
C PHE A 15 5.86 12.52 -17.18
N CYS A 16 7.16 12.83 -17.13
CA CYS A 16 8.12 12.14 -16.31
C CYS A 16 8.92 13.10 -15.43
N PHE A 17 9.66 12.54 -14.49
CA PHE A 17 10.66 13.27 -13.71
C PHE A 17 12.03 12.71 -14.03
N ASP A 18 13.06 13.55 -14.12
CA ASP A 18 14.44 13.10 -14.33
C ASP A 18 15.32 13.57 -13.17
N THR A 19 15.89 12.60 -12.44
CA THR A 19 16.78 12.86 -11.31
C THR A 19 18.26 12.76 -11.64
N VAL A 20 18.62 12.35 -12.86
CA VAL A 20 20.01 12.17 -13.32
C VAL A 20 20.43 13.38 -14.15
N ASN A 21 19.64 13.74 -15.17
CA ASN A 21 19.92 14.91 -16.01
C ASN A 21 19.30 16.20 -15.44
N GLY A 22 18.47 16.09 -14.40
CA GLY A 22 17.94 17.22 -13.63
C GLY A 22 18.99 17.96 -12.79
N THR A 23 20.25 17.54 -12.80
CA THR A 23 21.38 18.18 -12.09
C THR A 23 21.69 19.61 -12.57
N GLN A 24 21.18 20.02 -13.73
CA GLN A 24 21.24 21.43 -14.16
C GLN A 24 20.21 22.33 -13.45
N GLN A 25 19.28 21.76 -12.67
CA GLN A 25 18.18 22.49 -12.04
C GLN A 25 18.33 22.47 -10.52
N ILE A 26 18.84 23.57 -9.98
CA ILE A 26 19.01 23.76 -8.55
C ILE A 26 17.63 24.05 -7.92
N GLY A 27 17.19 23.18 -7.02
CA GLY A 27 16.16 23.50 -6.01
C GLY A 27 14.73 23.01 -6.27
N TYR A 28 14.36 22.54 -7.46
CA TYR A 28 12.96 22.15 -7.76
C TYR A 28 12.87 20.93 -8.68
N ILE A 29 11.92 20.04 -8.38
CA ILE A 29 11.57 18.88 -9.23
C ILE A 29 10.61 19.40 -10.32
N ARG A 30 11.07 19.48 -11.57
CA ARG A 30 10.26 19.90 -12.71
C ARG A 30 9.73 18.69 -13.50
N PRO A 31 8.41 18.59 -13.77
CA PRO A 31 7.89 17.58 -14.67
C PRO A 31 8.26 17.89 -16.13
N ILE A 32 8.58 16.85 -16.89
CA ILE A 32 8.90 16.90 -18.32
C ILE A 32 7.76 16.25 -19.07
N TRP A 33 7.06 17.00 -19.93
CA TRP A 33 5.96 16.46 -20.73
C TRP A 33 6.45 15.44 -21.76
N LEU A 34 5.70 14.37 -21.93
CA LEU A 34 5.97 13.30 -22.90
C LEU A 34 4.94 13.38 -24.03
N ASP A 35 5.41 13.30 -25.27
CA ASP A 35 4.52 13.25 -26.44
C ASP A 35 3.93 11.84 -26.66
N LYS A 36 4.69 10.80 -26.29
CA LYS A 36 4.33 9.38 -26.42
C LYS A 36 5.01 8.54 -25.34
N PRO A 37 4.38 7.43 -24.90
CA PRO A 37 5.04 6.48 -24.00
C PRO A 37 6.19 5.76 -24.71
N ALA A 38 7.26 5.47 -23.96
CA ALA A 38 8.45 4.79 -24.47
C ALA A 38 8.20 3.30 -24.80
N GLU A 39 7.20 2.70 -24.15
CA GLU A 39 6.78 1.30 -24.30
C GLU A 39 5.27 1.22 -24.48
N ILE A 40 4.79 0.08 -24.99
CA ILE A 40 3.36 -0.20 -25.10
C ILE A 40 2.80 -0.27 -23.69
N LEU A 41 1.96 0.70 -23.33
CA LEU A 41 1.19 0.66 -22.10
C LEU A 41 0.02 -0.32 -22.26
N PRO A 42 -0.46 -0.94 -21.16
CA PRO A 42 -1.72 -1.67 -21.17
C PRO A 42 -2.84 -0.79 -21.74
N SER A 43 -3.88 -1.39 -22.32
CA SER A 43 -4.93 -0.65 -23.03
C SER A 43 -5.53 0.47 -22.17
N ASN A 44 -5.70 1.66 -22.74
CA ASN A 44 -6.26 2.83 -22.04
C ASN A 44 -7.67 2.59 -21.48
N ASP A 45 -8.39 1.59 -21.99
CA ASP A 45 -9.73 1.25 -21.50
C ASP A 45 -9.72 0.60 -20.10
N GLU A 46 -8.55 0.17 -19.61
CA GLU A 46 -8.42 -0.58 -18.35
C GLU A 46 -8.00 0.28 -17.15
N TRP A 47 -7.52 1.51 -17.36
CA TRP A 47 -6.95 2.32 -16.27
C TRP A 47 -7.16 3.83 -16.43
N ILE A 48 -7.33 4.50 -15.29
CA ILE A 48 -7.46 5.98 -15.20
C ILE A 48 -6.08 6.63 -15.04
N THR A 49 -5.16 5.96 -14.34
CA THR A 49 -3.82 6.48 -14.05
C THR A 49 -2.83 5.32 -14.00
N CYS A 50 -1.77 5.42 -14.80
CA CYS A 50 -0.64 4.51 -14.83
C CYS A 50 0.62 5.24 -14.34
N ILE A 51 1.33 4.62 -13.39
CA ILE A 51 2.64 5.10 -12.93
C ILE A 51 3.66 4.05 -13.31
N ARG A 52 4.53 4.37 -14.27
CA ARG A 52 5.61 3.49 -14.71
C ARG A 52 6.89 3.86 -13.99
N LEU A 53 7.53 2.85 -13.39
CA LEU A 53 8.74 3.03 -12.58
C LEU A 53 9.87 2.16 -13.14
N PRO A 54 10.69 2.67 -14.07
CA PRO A 54 11.87 1.95 -14.55
C PRO A 54 12.81 1.63 -13.39
N ILE A 55 12.91 0.36 -13.01
CA ILE A 55 13.62 -0.05 -11.79
C ILE A 55 15.13 0.08 -12.02
N LYS A 56 15.83 0.72 -11.09
CA LYS A 56 17.30 0.79 -11.14
C LYS A 56 17.92 -0.60 -11.03
N GLN A 57 19.01 -0.85 -11.75
CA GLN A 57 19.65 -2.17 -11.77
C GLN A 57 20.10 -2.64 -10.37
N ASP A 58 20.55 -1.72 -9.50
CA ASP A 58 20.94 -2.01 -8.12
C ASP A 58 19.77 -2.40 -7.19
N LYS A 59 18.53 -2.15 -7.64
CA LYS A 59 17.29 -2.52 -6.93
C LYS A 59 16.57 -3.69 -7.59
N ARG A 60 17.03 -4.15 -8.75
CA ARG A 60 16.47 -5.30 -9.47
C ARG A 60 16.95 -6.58 -8.78
N GLY A 61 16.09 -7.19 -7.97
CA GLY A 61 16.40 -8.44 -7.27
C GLY A 61 15.30 -8.89 -6.28
N ASP A 62 15.54 -10.02 -5.62
CA ASP A 62 14.59 -10.70 -4.71
C ASP A 62 13.98 -9.80 -3.64
N ARG A 63 14.71 -8.78 -3.18
CA ARG A 63 14.23 -7.86 -2.14
C ARG A 63 12.98 -7.10 -2.58
N LEU A 64 12.90 -6.70 -3.85
CA LEU A 64 11.72 -6.02 -4.36
C LEU A 64 10.54 -6.99 -4.46
N GLN A 65 10.79 -8.23 -4.88
CA GLN A 65 9.76 -9.27 -4.94
C GLN A 65 9.19 -9.57 -3.55
N ARG A 66 10.05 -9.78 -2.55
CA ARG A 66 9.64 -10.00 -1.16
C ARG A 66 8.77 -8.86 -0.63
N ASN A 67 9.09 -7.61 -0.94
CA ASN A 67 8.28 -6.47 -0.52
C ASN A 67 6.84 -6.52 -1.06
N PHE A 68 6.62 -7.12 -2.24
CA PHE A 68 5.27 -7.32 -2.80
C PHE A 68 4.59 -8.55 -2.19
N ASP A 69 5.34 -9.61 -1.92
CA ASP A 69 4.85 -10.81 -1.24
C ASP A 69 4.43 -10.52 0.23
N ASP A 70 5.10 -9.54 0.87
CA ASP A 70 4.82 -9.09 2.24
C ASP A 70 3.59 -8.17 2.35
N ILE A 71 2.92 -7.84 1.24
CA ILE A 71 1.72 -6.98 1.25
C ILE A 71 0.57 -7.73 1.91
N GLN A 72 0.23 -7.32 3.12
CA GLN A 72 -0.83 -7.94 3.88
C GLN A 72 -2.22 -7.47 3.39
N PRO A 73 -3.15 -8.39 3.06
CA PRO A 73 -4.51 -8.05 2.61
C PRO A 73 -5.27 -7.14 3.59
N ILE A 74 -4.91 -7.21 4.86
CA ILE A 74 -5.45 -6.41 5.97
C ILE A 74 -5.47 -4.90 5.69
N LEU A 75 -4.53 -4.40 4.86
CA LEU A 75 -4.49 -3.01 4.41
C LEU A 75 -5.85 -2.54 3.88
N LEU A 76 -6.56 -3.41 3.15
CA LEU A 76 -7.84 -3.09 2.54
C LEU A 76 -8.98 -2.89 3.55
N LEU A 77 -8.87 -3.39 4.79
CA LEU A 77 -9.92 -3.22 5.80
C LEU A 77 -10.15 -1.75 6.14
N PHE A 78 -9.08 -0.97 6.13
CA PHE A 78 -9.09 0.40 6.62
C PHE A 78 -9.02 1.46 5.52
N LEU A 79 -8.87 1.05 4.26
CA LEU A 79 -8.91 1.97 3.14
C LEU A 79 -10.36 2.29 2.74
N ASN A 80 -10.65 3.59 2.65
CA ASN A 80 -12.01 4.08 2.37
C ASN A 80 -12.44 3.84 0.92
N ARG A 81 -11.52 4.04 -0.03
CA ARG A 81 -11.81 3.98 -1.48
C ARG A 81 -11.19 2.77 -2.17
N LEU A 82 -10.01 2.33 -1.76
CA LEU A 82 -9.35 1.16 -2.33
C LEU A 82 -10.04 -0.12 -1.84
N ARG A 83 -10.53 -0.94 -2.78
CA ARG A 83 -11.30 -2.16 -2.47
C ARG A 83 -10.61 -3.44 -2.92
N GLN A 84 -9.72 -3.33 -3.89
CA GLN A 84 -9.02 -4.45 -4.50
C GLN A 84 -7.60 -4.02 -4.84
N ILE A 85 -6.65 -4.94 -4.63
CA ILE A 85 -5.27 -4.83 -5.09
C ILE A 85 -4.99 -6.10 -5.87
N GLU A 86 -4.42 -5.95 -7.06
CA GLU A 86 -3.95 -7.05 -7.88
C GLU A 86 -2.47 -6.87 -8.15
N ILE A 87 -1.70 -7.93 -7.94
CA ILE A 87 -0.26 -7.96 -8.17
C ILE A 87 -0.01 -8.99 -9.26
N ILE A 88 0.35 -8.49 -10.44
CA ILE A 88 0.66 -9.31 -11.61
C ILE A 88 2.17 -9.30 -11.80
N ARG A 89 2.74 -10.50 -11.94
CA ARG A 89 4.13 -10.71 -12.30
C ARG A 89 4.17 -11.26 -13.71
N GLU A 90 4.90 -10.59 -14.58
CA GLU A 90 5.08 -11.00 -15.97
C GLU A 90 6.56 -11.27 -16.26
N ASN A 91 6.82 -12.08 -17.28
CA ASN A 91 8.15 -12.24 -17.86
C ASN A 91 8.40 -11.23 -19.00
N ASP A 92 9.61 -11.24 -19.55
CA ASP A 92 10.00 -10.34 -20.66
C ASP A 92 9.16 -10.55 -21.94
N ASN A 93 8.45 -11.68 -22.07
CA ASN A 93 7.54 -11.99 -23.17
C ASN A 93 6.07 -11.66 -22.83
N HIS A 94 5.82 -10.88 -21.77
CA HIS A 94 4.47 -10.52 -21.28
C HIS A 94 3.58 -11.71 -20.88
N HIS A 95 4.19 -12.87 -20.59
CA HIS A 95 3.45 -13.99 -20.01
C HIS A 95 3.33 -13.79 -18.49
N ILE A 96 2.09 -13.84 -18.01
CA ILE A 96 1.78 -13.79 -16.58
C ILE A 96 2.35 -15.04 -15.90
N LEU A 97 3.25 -14.82 -14.94
CA LEU A 97 3.86 -15.84 -14.09
C LEU A 97 3.02 -16.09 -12.83
N THR A 98 2.61 -15.01 -12.16
CA THR A 98 1.78 -15.08 -10.94
C THR A 98 0.83 -13.89 -10.90
N CYS A 99 -0.42 -14.14 -10.50
CA CYS A 99 -1.38 -13.09 -10.18
C CYS A 99 -1.88 -13.31 -8.74
N SER A 100 -1.78 -12.27 -7.91
CA SER A 100 -2.29 -12.27 -6.54
C SER A 100 -3.31 -11.16 -6.37
N THR A 101 -4.56 -11.54 -6.10
CA THR A 101 -5.67 -10.59 -5.96
C THR A 101 -6.18 -10.60 -4.53
N PHE A 102 -6.27 -9.41 -3.95
CA PHE A 102 -6.78 -9.18 -2.61
C PHE A 102 -8.02 -8.31 -2.71
N THR A 103 -9.15 -8.74 -2.14
CA THR A 103 -10.35 -7.91 -2.05
C THR A 103 -10.71 -7.65 -0.59
N ARG A 104 -11.25 -6.46 -0.31
CA ARG A 104 -11.68 -6.09 1.06
C ARG A 104 -12.70 -7.07 1.65
N ILE A 105 -13.55 -7.64 0.80
CA ILE A 105 -14.62 -8.56 1.22
C ILE A 105 -14.03 -9.87 1.71
N ASP A 106 -13.03 -10.41 1.03
CA ASP A 106 -12.39 -11.66 1.43
C ASP A 106 -11.75 -11.55 2.81
N VAL A 107 -11.13 -10.40 3.10
CA VAL A 107 -10.51 -10.14 4.40
C VAL A 107 -11.56 -10.09 5.52
N ILE A 108 -12.67 -9.39 5.30
CA ILE A 108 -13.76 -9.29 6.30
C ILE A 108 -14.40 -10.66 6.55
N LYS A 109 -14.71 -11.41 5.48
CA LYS A 109 -15.44 -12.68 5.57
C LYS A 109 -14.67 -13.77 6.31
N HIS A 110 -13.36 -13.86 6.09
CA HIS A 110 -12.62 -15.02 6.55
C HIS A 110 -12.00 -14.85 7.94
N PHE A 111 -11.74 -13.60 8.38
CA PHE A 111 -10.83 -13.41 9.51
C PHE A 111 -11.11 -12.23 10.44
N TRP A 112 -12.07 -11.32 10.21
CA TRP A 112 -12.14 -10.08 11.00
C TRP A 112 -13.55 -9.56 11.32
N LEU A 113 -13.80 -9.30 12.61
CA LEU A 113 -14.93 -8.48 13.06
C LEU A 113 -14.50 -7.01 13.08
N VAL A 114 -15.05 -6.20 12.18
CA VAL A 114 -14.72 -4.78 12.08
C VAL A 114 -15.81 -3.93 12.72
N MET A 115 -15.45 -3.19 13.77
CA MET A 115 -16.30 -2.18 14.39
C MET A 115 -15.76 -0.79 14.05
N LYS A 116 -16.64 0.11 13.61
CA LYS A 116 -16.30 1.52 13.40
C LYS A 116 -17.04 2.36 14.43
N LEU A 117 -16.29 3.10 15.22
CA LEU A 117 -16.81 4.09 16.16
C LEU A 117 -16.48 5.47 15.59
N SER A 118 -17.50 6.32 15.43
CA SER A 118 -17.32 7.71 15.06
C SER A 118 -17.74 8.58 16.23
N GLU A 119 -16.77 9.27 16.83
CA GLU A 119 -17.02 10.23 17.90
C GLU A 119 -16.91 11.65 17.35
N VAL A 120 -17.89 12.49 17.66
CA VAL A 120 -17.86 13.92 17.40
C VAL A 120 -17.24 14.60 18.61
N LYS A 121 -16.05 15.16 18.47
CA LYS A 121 -15.40 15.96 19.51
C LYS A 121 -15.64 17.43 19.21
N CYS A 122 -15.89 18.26 20.23
CA CYS A 122 -16.29 19.67 20.06
C CYS A 122 -15.31 20.57 19.29
N ASP A 123 -14.07 20.11 19.00
CA ASP A 123 -13.04 20.88 18.28
C ASP A 123 -12.46 20.15 17.04
N VAL A 124 -12.94 18.95 16.70
CA VAL A 124 -12.40 18.15 15.58
C VAL A 124 -13.56 17.61 14.75
N GLU A 125 -13.46 17.75 13.43
CA GLU A 125 -14.37 17.17 12.44
C GLU A 125 -14.38 15.62 12.55
N SER A 126 -15.10 15.06 13.53
CA SER A 126 -15.36 13.62 13.75
C SER A 126 -14.16 12.66 13.58
N THR A 127 -13.67 12.08 14.67
CA THR A 127 -12.65 11.02 14.63
C THR A 127 -13.31 9.67 14.37
N THR A 128 -12.81 8.92 13.37
CA THR A 128 -13.26 7.54 13.10
C THR A 128 -12.21 6.55 13.56
N ILE A 129 -12.60 5.73 14.54
CA ILE A 129 -11.78 4.64 15.07
C ILE A 129 -12.35 3.32 14.53
N ALA A 130 -11.52 2.56 13.82
CA ALA A 130 -11.86 1.22 13.36
C ALA A 130 -11.06 0.18 14.15
N ILE A 131 -11.78 -0.80 14.71
CA ILE A 131 -11.20 -1.94 15.41
C ILE A 131 -11.51 -3.18 14.60
N ALA A 132 -10.49 -3.98 14.29
CA ALA A 132 -10.66 -5.30 13.69
C ALA A 132 -10.17 -6.38 14.66
N TYR A 133 -11.08 -7.24 15.09
CA TYR A 133 -10.75 -8.39 15.94
C TYR A 133 -10.60 -9.65 15.07
N PRO A 134 -9.51 -10.43 15.23
CA PRO A 134 -9.32 -11.63 14.44
C PRO A 134 -10.36 -12.70 14.82
N LEU A 135 -11.23 -13.05 13.89
CA LEU A 135 -12.14 -14.18 13.99
C LEU A 135 -11.39 -15.43 13.57
N ASN A 136 -11.18 -16.36 14.50
CA ASN A 136 -10.53 -17.61 14.20
C ASN A 136 -11.63 -18.65 13.90
N PRO A 137 -11.78 -19.12 12.65
CA PRO A 137 -12.88 -20.03 12.30
C PRO A 137 -12.73 -21.44 12.88
N MET A 138 -11.63 -21.73 13.60
CA MET A 138 -11.23 -23.11 13.89
C MET A 138 -11.44 -23.63 15.31
N TYR A 139 -12.06 -22.90 16.25
CA TYR A 139 -12.25 -23.44 17.61
C TYR A 139 -13.59 -23.07 18.25
N GLU A 140 -14.42 -24.11 18.46
CA GLU A 140 -15.51 -24.15 19.45
C GLU A 140 -15.01 -24.22 20.91
N CYS A 141 -13.69 -24.30 21.14
CA CYS A 141 -13.15 -24.42 22.50
C CYS A 141 -12.53 -23.10 22.99
N ALA A 142 -13.18 -22.51 23.99
CA ALA A 142 -12.78 -21.32 24.73
C ALA A 142 -11.54 -21.51 25.64
N SER A 143 -10.49 -22.20 25.17
CA SER A 143 -9.21 -22.27 25.88
C SER A 143 -8.32 -21.09 25.47
N ARG A 144 -8.42 -20.01 26.27
CA ARG A 144 -7.44 -18.91 26.41
C ARG A 144 -6.57 -18.64 25.17
N GLN A 145 -7.19 -18.07 24.15
CA GLN A 145 -6.55 -17.71 22.88
C GLN A 145 -5.36 -16.77 23.11
N VAL A 146 -4.14 -17.24 22.85
CA VAL A 146 -2.94 -16.39 22.87
C VAL A 146 -2.84 -15.70 21.51
N LEU A 147 -3.58 -14.60 21.34
CA LEU A 147 -3.45 -13.75 20.16
C LEU A 147 -2.08 -13.05 20.20
N SER A 148 -1.35 -13.12 19.09
CA SER A 148 -0.10 -12.38 18.91
C SER A 148 -0.36 -10.88 18.82
N ALA A 149 0.67 -10.09 19.12
CA ALA A 149 0.60 -8.66 18.97
C ALA A 149 0.37 -8.30 17.50
N GLN A 150 -0.65 -7.48 17.24
CA GLN A 150 -1.09 -7.03 15.94
C GLN A 150 -0.52 -5.63 15.63
N PRO A 151 -0.35 -5.28 14.36
CA PRO A 151 0.09 -3.95 13.97
C PRO A 151 -1.01 -2.89 14.22
N LEU A 152 -0.58 -1.68 14.60
CA LEU A 152 -1.44 -0.49 14.63
C LEU A 152 -1.51 0.11 13.21
N PHE A 153 -2.62 0.73 12.82
CA PHE A 153 -2.78 1.33 11.50
C PHE A 153 -3.12 2.81 11.60
N ALA A 154 -2.53 3.59 10.70
CA ALA A 154 -2.95 4.96 10.38
C ALA A 154 -2.96 5.09 8.85
N TYR A 155 -3.98 4.52 8.22
CA TYR A 155 -4.10 4.23 6.78
C TYR A 155 -3.07 3.23 6.22
N LEU A 156 -1.85 3.26 6.74
CA LEU A 156 -0.78 2.29 6.49
C LEU A 156 -0.37 1.63 7.82
N PRO A 157 0.25 0.43 7.78
CA PRO A 157 0.70 -0.27 8.96
C PRO A 157 1.79 0.55 9.66
N LEU A 158 1.63 0.70 10.96
CA LEU A 158 2.64 1.16 11.90
C LEU A 158 3.21 -0.06 12.64
N ARG A 159 4.08 0.19 13.62
CA ARG A 159 4.61 -0.87 14.48
C ARG A 159 3.54 -1.49 15.38
N SER A 160 3.84 -2.65 15.95
CA SER A 160 3.01 -3.22 17.01
C SER A 160 3.27 -2.53 18.34
N TYR A 161 2.19 -2.28 19.09
CA TYR A 161 2.25 -1.73 20.45
C TYR A 161 1.72 -2.72 21.51
N GLY A 162 1.67 -4.01 21.17
CA GLY A 162 1.19 -5.07 22.07
C GLY A 162 -0.33 -5.28 22.06
N PHE A 163 -1.08 -4.57 21.22
CA PHE A 163 -2.51 -4.83 21.01
C PHE A 163 -2.71 -6.20 20.36
N ARG A 164 -3.71 -6.95 20.82
CA ARG A 164 -4.06 -8.27 20.28
C ARG A 164 -5.15 -8.23 19.21
N PHE A 165 -5.53 -7.02 18.82
CA PHE A 165 -6.48 -6.69 17.78
C PHE A 165 -5.87 -5.57 16.94
N ILE A 166 -6.41 -5.38 15.75
CA ILE A 166 -5.96 -4.31 14.88
C ILE A 166 -6.76 -3.07 15.18
N LEU A 167 -6.06 -1.96 15.34
CA LEU A 167 -6.64 -0.67 15.63
C LEU A 167 -6.22 0.30 14.54
N GLN A 168 -7.19 0.97 13.93
CA GLN A 168 -6.96 2.05 13.00
C GLN A 168 -7.66 3.32 13.49
N ALA A 169 -6.93 4.42 13.48
CA ALA A 169 -7.50 5.75 13.62
C ALA A 169 -6.61 6.75 12.86
N ASP A 170 -7.01 8.02 12.88
CA ASP A 170 -6.30 9.20 12.41
C ASP A 170 -5.31 9.74 13.46
N PHE A 171 -4.53 8.85 14.07
CA PHE A 171 -3.59 9.24 15.13
C PHE A 171 -2.63 10.35 14.70
N GLU A 172 -2.44 11.36 15.55
CA GLU A 172 -1.31 12.26 15.45
C GLU A 172 -0.01 11.48 15.71
N ILE A 173 0.67 11.10 14.63
CA ILE A 173 1.93 10.39 14.69
C ILE A 173 3.09 11.38 14.80
N THR A 174 4.01 11.16 15.75
CA THR A 174 5.30 11.87 15.79
C THR A 174 6.05 11.62 14.47
N ALA A 175 6.57 12.70 13.84
CA ALA A 175 7.06 12.73 12.46
C ALA A 175 8.23 11.77 12.11
N ALA A 176 8.73 10.96 13.05
CA ALA A 176 9.83 10.02 12.84
C ALA A 176 9.39 8.75 12.07
N ARG A 177 9.07 8.89 10.78
CA ARG A 177 8.77 7.77 9.87
C ARG A 177 9.94 6.80 9.64
N GLN A 178 11.15 7.09 10.14
CA GLN A 178 12.33 6.24 9.99
C GLN A 178 12.31 5.00 10.89
N GLU A 179 11.54 4.99 11.98
CA GLU A 179 11.49 3.85 12.91
C GLU A 179 10.58 2.70 12.45
N ILE A 180 9.61 2.96 11.59
CA ILE A 180 8.66 1.95 11.08
C ILE A 180 9.39 0.85 10.28
N LEU A 181 10.52 1.16 9.65
CA LEU A 181 11.32 0.22 8.87
C LEU A 181 12.25 -0.67 9.71
N ARG A 182 12.45 -0.36 11.00
CA ARG A 182 13.39 -1.10 11.86
C ARG A 182 12.80 -2.41 12.41
N ASP A 183 11.48 -2.54 12.42
CA ASP A 183 10.75 -3.66 13.02
C ASP A 183 10.55 -4.86 12.07
N ASN A 184 10.98 -4.75 10.80
CA ASN A 184 10.95 -5.86 9.84
C ASN A 184 12.26 -6.69 9.86
N ARG A 185 12.92 -6.81 11.01
CA ARG A 185 14.16 -7.56 11.19
C ARG A 185 14.02 -8.67 12.22
#